data_AF-A0A381X2G3-F1
#
_entry.id   AF-A0A381X2G3-F1
#
_cell.length_a   1.000
_cell.length_b   1.000
_cell.length_c   1.000
_cell.angle_alpha   90.00
_cell.angle_beta   90.00
_cell.angle_gamma   90.00
#
_symmetry.space_group_name_H-M   'P 1'
#
loop_
_entity.id
_entity.type
_entity.pdbx_description
1 polymer ?
#
loop_
_entity_poly.entity_id
_entity_poly.type
_entity_poly.pdbx_seq_one_letter_code
_entity_poly.pdbx_strand_id
1 'polypeptide(L)'
;MSLIKPKRALISVSDKKNLKELVNFLVNQNVKIISTGGTYQAIKKLTNDVQEVSKFTGFDEMMDGRVKTLHPKIHAGILSVRKN
;
A
#
# COMPACT_ATOMS: atom_id res chain seq x y z
N MET A 1 0.99 26.08 2.75
CA MET A 1 0.96 24.63 3.01
C MET A 1 2.35 24.08 2.72
N SER A 2 3.03 23.40 3.66
CA SER A 2 4.35 22.82 3.36
C SER A 2 4.19 21.57 2.50
N LEU A 3 5.07 21.39 1.52
CA LEU A 3 5.11 20.18 0.70
C LEU A 3 5.53 18.98 1.56
N ILE A 4 4.75 17.89 1.51
CA ILE A 4 5.06 16.64 2.20
C ILE A 4 5.67 15.68 1.19
N LYS A 5 6.89 15.21 1.42
CA LYS A 5 7.48 14.12 0.65
C LYS A 5 6.95 12.77 1.16
N PRO A 6 6.18 12.01 0.35
CA PRO A 6 5.66 10.72 0.78
C PRO A 6 6.82 9.74 1.04
N LYS A 7 6.70 8.95 2.11
CA LYS A 7 7.66 7.88 2.44
C LYS A 7 7.09 6.47 2.22
N ARG A 8 5.76 6.36 2.21
CA ARG A 8 5.02 5.10 2.04
C ARG A 8 3.76 5.34 1.21
N ALA A 9 3.37 4.35 0.43
CA ALA A 9 2.12 4.33 -0.31
C ALA A 9 1.35 3.03 -0.01
N LEU A 10 0.06 3.13 0.27
CA LEU A 10 -0.87 2.01 0.32
C LEU A 10 -1.65 1.97 -0.99
N ILE A 11 -1.52 0.90 -1.77
CA ILE A 11 -2.13 0.78 -3.11
C ILE A 11 -3.09 -0.40 -3.14
N SER A 12 -4.34 -0.16 -3.47
CA SER A 12 -5.37 -1.20 -3.63
C SER A 12 -6.34 -0.75 -4.70
N VAL A 13 -6.16 -1.23 -5.93
CA VAL A 13 -6.90 -0.78 -7.11
C VAL A 13 -7.49 -1.97 -7.86
N SER A 14 -8.76 -1.86 -8.28
CA SER A 14 -9.45 -2.88 -9.07
C SER A 14 -9.07 -2.82 -10.55
N ASP A 15 -8.94 -1.62 -11.12
CA ASP A 15 -8.34 -1.41 -12.44
C ASP A 15 -6.82 -1.25 -12.30
N LYS A 16 -6.07 -1.93 -13.16
CA LYS A 16 -4.60 -1.99 -13.15
C LYS A 16 -4.01 -1.13 -14.27
N LYS A 17 -4.84 -0.41 -15.03
CA LYS A 17 -4.39 0.55 -16.03
C LYS A 17 -3.38 1.52 -15.40
N ASN A 18 -2.24 1.69 -16.08
CA ASN A 18 -1.12 2.54 -15.68
C ASN A 18 -0.48 2.23 -14.31
N LEU A 19 -0.78 1.08 -13.69
CA LEU A 19 -0.19 0.69 -12.40
C LEU A 19 1.34 0.61 -12.48
N LYS A 20 1.88 0.16 -13.61
CA LYS A 20 3.34 0.07 -13.82
C LYS A 20 4.02 1.44 -13.76
N GLU A 21 3.44 2.44 -14.41
CA GLU A 21 3.99 3.80 -14.42
C GLU A 21 3.99 4.38 -13.01
N LEU A 22 2.88 4.24 -12.28
CA LEU A 22 2.76 4.67 -10.89
C LEU A 22 3.79 4.00 -9.98
N VAL A 23 3.92 2.66 -10.06
CA VAL A 23 4.86 1.89 -9.24
C VAL A 23 6.30 2.33 -9.52
N ASN A 24 6.69 2.43 -10.79
CA ASN A 24 8.04 2.84 -11.15
C ASN A 24 8.35 4.25 -10.65
N PHE A 25 7.42 5.18 -10.79
CA PHE A 25 7.57 6.53 -10.24
C PHE A 25 7.79 6.50 -8.72
N LEU A 26 6.97 5.77 -7.97
CA LEU A 26 7.07 5.68 -6.51
C LEU A 26 8.38 5.04 -6.05
N VAL A 27 8.81 3.95 -6.69
CA VAL A 27 10.07 3.26 -6.38
C VAL A 27 11.27 4.18 -6.64
N ASN A 28 11.29 4.90 -7.78
CA ASN A 28 12.35 5.87 -8.09
C ASN A 28 12.44 7.00 -7.06
N GLN A 29 11.32 7.34 -6.40
CA GLN A 29 11.28 8.32 -5.32
C GLN A 29 11.58 7.73 -3.93
N ASN A 30 12.01 6.47 -3.85
CA ASN A 30 12.27 5.72 -2.61
C ASN A 30 11.03 5.59 -1.70
N VAL A 31 9.84 5.51 -2.28
CA VAL A 31 8.58 5.32 -1.55
C VAL A 31 8.33 3.83 -1.36
N LYS A 32 8.17 3.39 -0.10
CA LYS A 32 7.84 1.98 0.19
C LYS A 32 6.37 1.69 -0.14
N ILE A 33 6.11 0.60 -0.84
CA ILE A 33 4.76 0.23 -1.26
C ILE A 33 4.20 -0.86 -0.35
N ILE A 34 2.98 -0.66 0.12
CA ILE A 34 2.14 -1.65 0.81
C ILE A 34 0.92 -1.91 -0.07
N SER A 35 0.54 -3.18 -0.28
CA SER A 35 -0.54 -3.53 -1.20
C SER A 35 -1.32 -4.78 -0.77
N THR A 36 -2.47 -5.04 -1.41
CA THR A 36 -3.37 -6.16 -1.08
C THR A 36 -3.69 -7.04 -2.29
N GLY A 37 -3.88 -8.34 -2.05
CA GLY A 37 -4.49 -9.28 -2.99
C GLY A 37 -4.00 -9.17 -4.43
N GLY A 38 -4.92 -9.03 -5.38
CA GLY A 38 -4.59 -8.92 -6.81
C GLY A 38 -3.71 -7.71 -7.17
N THR A 39 -3.79 -6.60 -6.44
CA THR A 39 -2.90 -5.46 -6.64
C THR A 39 -1.48 -5.79 -6.18
N TYR A 40 -1.32 -6.46 -5.02
CA TYR A 40 -0.01 -6.90 -4.53
C TYR A 40 0.66 -7.81 -5.56
N GLN A 41 -0.07 -8.80 -6.07
CA GLN A 41 0.45 -9.72 -7.09
C GLN A 41 0.85 -9.01 -8.38
N ALA A 42 0.07 -8.01 -8.81
CA ALA A 42 0.41 -7.20 -9.98
C ALA A 42 1.69 -6.37 -9.77
N ILE A 43 1.86 -5.74 -8.61
CA ILE A 43 3.05 -4.94 -8.28
C ILE A 43 4.28 -5.84 -8.09
N LYS A 44 4.12 -7.02 -7.49
CA LYS A 44 5.21 -7.96 -7.23
C LYS A 44 5.89 -8.45 -8.50
N LYS A 45 5.15 -8.52 -9.62
CA LYS A 45 5.69 -8.82 -10.95
C LYS A 45 6.55 -7.69 -11.54
N LEU A 46 6.43 -6.48 -11.00
CA LEU A 46 7.15 -5.29 -11.47
C LEU A 46 8.35 -4.94 -10.59
N THR A 47 8.25 -5.18 -9.28
CA THR A 47 9.30 -4.87 -8.31
C THR A 47 9.21 -5.77 -7.08
N ASN A 48 10.36 -6.01 -6.44
CA ASN A 48 10.42 -6.68 -5.14
C ASN A 48 10.10 -5.76 -3.96
N ASP A 49 10.10 -4.43 -4.17
CA ASP A 49 9.89 -3.39 -3.16
C ASP A 49 8.40 -3.14 -2.82
N VAL A 50 7.68 -4.24 -2.60
CA VAL A 50 6.29 -4.23 -2.18
C VAL A 50 6.08 -5.19 -1.01
N GLN A 51 5.39 -4.70 0.02
CA GLN A 51 4.97 -5.48 1.17
C GLN A 51 3.47 -5.77 1.11
N GLU A 52 3.09 -7.01 1.38
CA GLU A 52 1.68 -7.38 1.49
C GLU A 52 1.07 -6.87 2.80
N VAL A 53 -0.18 -6.41 2.76
CA VAL A 53 -0.89 -5.91 3.95
C VAL A 53 -0.98 -6.97 5.05
N SER A 54 -1.31 -8.23 4.74
CA SER A 54 -1.41 -9.31 5.74
C SER A 54 -0.09 -9.49 6.51
N LYS A 55 1.03 -9.49 5.79
CA LYS A 55 2.37 -9.53 6.40
C LYS A 55 2.68 -8.28 7.24
N PHE A 56 2.21 -7.10 6.82
CA PHE A 56 2.41 -5.86 7.56
C PHE A 56 1.56 -5.80 8.84
N THR A 57 0.32 -6.25 8.77
CA THR A 57 -0.61 -6.24 9.89
C THR A 57 -0.35 -7.39 10.85
N GLY A 58 0.07 -8.55 10.34
CA GLY A 58 0.09 -9.84 11.05
C GLY A 58 -1.30 -10.49 11.09
N PHE A 59 -2.20 -10.07 10.21
CA PHE A 59 -3.59 -10.52 10.17
C PHE A 59 -3.86 -11.19 8.82
N ASP A 60 -4.21 -12.47 8.85
CA ASP A 60 -4.46 -13.26 7.65
C ASP A 60 -5.73 -12.80 6.93
N GLU A 61 -5.84 -13.17 5.65
CA GLU A 61 -7.01 -12.87 4.85
C GLU A 61 -8.21 -13.72 5.31
N MET A 62 -9.37 -13.09 5.47
CA MET A 62 -10.62 -13.75 5.83
C MET A 62 -11.81 -13.13 5.11
N MET A 63 -12.92 -13.86 5.04
CA MET A 63 -14.16 -13.45 4.37
C MET A 63 -13.95 -12.97 2.93
N ASP A 64 -13.20 -13.76 2.13
CA ASP A 64 -12.82 -13.41 0.74
C ASP A 64 -12.17 -12.02 0.62
N GLY A 65 -11.39 -11.64 1.62
CA GLY A 65 -10.66 -10.37 1.63
C GLY A 65 -11.48 -9.14 2.01
N ARG A 66 -12.73 -9.30 2.46
CA ARG A 66 -13.61 -8.17 2.83
C ARG A 66 -13.06 -7.32 3.99
N VAL A 67 -12.28 -7.91 4.89
CA VAL A 67 -11.83 -7.25 6.13
C VAL A 67 -10.32 -7.05 6.23
N LYS A 68 -9.54 -7.41 5.20
CA LYS A 68 -8.07 -7.43 5.28
C LYS A 68 -7.40 -6.08 5.57
N THR A 69 -8.06 -4.97 5.24
CA THR A 69 -7.55 -3.61 5.52
C THR A 69 -8.18 -2.96 6.75
N LEU A 70 -9.23 -3.55 7.33
CA LEU A 70 -9.92 -3.05 8.52
C LEU A 70 -9.10 -3.34 9.79
N HIS A 71 -7.90 -2.77 9.83
CA HIS A 71 -6.91 -3.04 10.87
C HIS A 71 -6.33 -1.72 11.42
N PRO A 72 -6.12 -1.59 12.75
CA PRO A 72 -5.58 -0.38 13.36
C PRO A 72 -4.24 0.07 12.76
N LYS A 73 -3.29 -0.83 12.51
CA LYS A 73 -2.02 -0.49 11.84
C LYS A 73 -2.18 0.20 10.47
N ILE A 74 -3.27 -0.06 9.74
CA ILE A 74 -3.56 0.60 8.46
C ILE A 74 -4.24 1.94 8.73
N HIS A 75 -5.37 1.94 9.43
CA HIS A 75 -6.17 3.14 9.64
C HIS A 75 -5.48 4.19 10.51
N ALA A 76 -4.68 3.80 11.51
CA ALA A 76 -3.87 4.73 12.30
C ALA A 76 -2.84 5.47 11.44
N GLY A 77 -2.26 4.83 10.42
CA GLY A 77 -1.34 5.50 9.49
C GLY A 77 -2.00 6.53 8.58
N ILE A 78 -3.29 6.33 8.29
CA ILE A 78 -4.12 7.21 7.46
C ILE A 78 -4.69 8.36 8.29
N LEU A 79 -5.23 8.07 9.47
CA LEU A 79 -6.02 8.99 10.30
C LEU A 79 -5.19 9.72 11.38
N SER A 80 -3.92 9.35 11.59
CA SER A 80 -3.08 10.00 12.60
C SER A 80 -2.92 11.50 12.34
N VAL A 81 -3.15 12.30 13.39
CA VAL A 81 -2.83 13.73 13.43
C VAL A 81 -1.31 13.87 13.60
N ARG A 82 -0.65 14.56 12.66
CA ARG A 82 0.82 14.65 12.58
C ARG A 82 1.40 15.97 13.12
N LYS A 83 0.57 16.87 13.62
CA LYS A 83 0.93 18.24 14.02
C LYS A 83 0.54 18.57 15.47
N ASN A 84 0.66 17.62 16.37
CA ASN A 84 0.52 17.89 17.81
C ASN A 84 1.91 18.16 18.39
#